data_AF-A0A531K701-F1
#
_entry.id   AF-A0A531K701-F1
#
_cell.length_a   1.000
_cell.length_b   1.000
_cell.length_c   1.000
_cell.angle_alpha   90.00
_cell.angle_beta   90.00
_cell.angle_gamma   90.00
#
_symmetry.space_group_name_H-M   'P 1'
#
loop_
_entity.id
_entity.type
_entity.pdbx_description
1 polymer ?
#
loop_
_entity_poly.entity_id
_entity_poly.type
_entity_poly.pdbx_seq_one_letter_code
_entity_poly.pdbx_strand_id
1 'polypeptide(L)'
;MLSDLIHFAITVPVIDLSIATFFIYATHASWRSVRPFENEKDTDERTLGATVILAQLGAVITGSSIILAGIAAFVALAGATIGELDKFHILYAAVWAVFAMALSLFTMSTLPHRTPTQNFVKSHGVAVLCSAALYFCLASSARFLVAVGSILF
;
A
#
# COMPACT_ATOMS: atom_id res chain seq x y z
N MET A 1 -3.48 -32.91 6.37
CA MET A 1 -2.41 -32.12 7.03
C MET A 1 -1.63 -31.22 6.05
N LEU A 2 -0.89 -31.72 5.06
CA LEU A 2 -0.18 -30.84 4.11
C LEU A 2 -1.16 -30.05 3.20
N SER A 3 -2.24 -30.71 2.74
CA SER A 3 -3.32 -30.10 1.95
C SER A 3 -4.04 -28.96 2.70
N ASP A 4 -4.31 -29.16 4.00
CA ASP A 4 -4.98 -28.16 4.84
C ASP A 4 -4.07 -26.97 5.13
N LEU A 5 -2.76 -27.20 5.26
CA LEU A 5 -1.77 -26.15 5.47
C LEU A 5 -1.60 -25.28 4.22
N ILE A 6 -1.63 -25.88 3.03
CA ILE A 6 -1.58 -25.17 1.75
C ILE A 6 -2.86 -24.35 1.55
N HIS A 7 -4.03 -24.92 1.82
CA HIS A 7 -5.28 -24.15 1.81
C HIS A 7 -5.24 -22.99 2.80
N PHE A 8 -4.82 -23.22 4.04
CA PHE A 8 -4.69 -22.16 5.04
C PHE A 8 -3.69 -21.07 4.61
N ALA A 9 -2.56 -21.42 4.02
CA ALA A 9 -1.55 -20.47 3.54
C ALA A 9 -2.01 -19.65 2.32
N ILE A 10 -2.96 -20.18 1.54
CA ILE A 10 -3.59 -19.47 0.41
C ILE A 10 -4.73 -18.57 0.91
N THR A 11 -5.54 -19.05 1.85
CA THR A 11 -6.73 -18.36 2.38
C THR A 11 -6.37 -17.26 3.37
N VAL A 12 -5.38 -17.49 4.23
CA VAL A 12 -4.87 -16.48 5.16
C VAL A 12 -3.74 -15.73 4.44
N PRO A 13 -3.70 -14.39 4.49
CA PRO A 13 -2.68 -13.59 3.82
C PRO A 13 -1.35 -13.67 4.59
N VAL A 14 -0.95 -14.87 5.06
CA VAL A 14 0.28 -15.09 5.82
C VAL A 14 1.47 -14.66 5.00
N ILE A 15 1.49 -14.99 3.70
CA ILE A 15 2.55 -14.59 2.79
C ILE A 15 2.56 -13.06 2.65
N ASP A 16 1.42 -12.43 2.38
CA ASP A 16 1.32 -10.98 2.24
C ASP A 16 1.74 -10.25 3.53
N LEU A 17 1.35 -10.77 4.70
CA LEU A 17 1.70 -10.21 6.01
C LEU A 17 3.18 -10.41 6.34
N SER A 18 3.75 -11.55 5.95
CA SER A 18 5.18 -11.84 6.14
C SER A 18 6.03 -10.90 5.28
N ILE A 19 5.64 -10.72 4.02
CA ILE A 19 6.29 -9.78 3.11
C ILE A 19 6.07 -8.34 3.59
N ALA A 20 4.87 -7.98 4.05
CA ALA A 20 4.59 -6.65 4.62
C ALA A 20 5.49 -6.35 5.81
N THR A 21 5.60 -7.31 6.73
CA THR A 21 6.41 -7.20 7.95
C THR A 21 7.89 -7.09 7.60
N PHE A 22 8.37 -7.93 6.67
CA PHE A 22 9.75 -7.86 6.18
C PHE A 22 10.02 -6.52 5.49
N PHE A 23 9.10 -6.02 4.67
CA PHE A 23 9.23 -4.77 3.95
C PHE A 23 9.32 -3.59 4.91
N ILE A 24 8.40 -3.50 5.89
CA ILE A 24 8.42 -2.46 6.93
C ILE A 24 9.69 -2.58 7.77
N TYR A 25 10.11 -3.79 8.15
CA TYR A 25 11.35 -4.00 8.88
C TYR A 25 12.57 -3.57 8.08
N ALA A 26 12.65 -3.91 6.79
CA ALA A 26 13.75 -3.52 5.92
C ALA A 26 13.80 -2.00 5.71
N THR A 27 12.64 -1.36 5.52
CA THR A 27 12.53 0.10 5.49
C THR A 27 12.97 0.70 6.82
N HIS A 28 12.56 0.18 7.97
CA HIS A 28 13.03 0.70 9.26
C HIS A 28 14.54 0.45 9.45
N ALA A 29 15.05 -0.70 9.03
CA ALA A 29 16.45 -1.08 9.18
C ALA A 29 17.39 -0.22 8.34
N SER A 30 16.98 0.16 7.12
CA SER A 30 17.77 1.03 6.23
C SER A 30 17.95 2.43 6.80
N TRP A 31 17.10 2.84 7.74
CA TRP A 31 17.19 4.13 8.42
C TRP A 31 18.02 4.11 9.71
N ARG A 32 18.47 2.94 10.20
CA ARG A 32 19.22 2.85 11.47
C ARG A 32 20.60 3.54 11.45
N SER A 33 21.19 3.77 10.27
CA SER A 33 22.50 4.41 10.11
C SER A 33 22.43 5.88 9.65
N VAL A 34 21.22 6.41 9.45
CA VAL A 34 21.02 7.79 9.00
C VAL A 34 21.17 8.73 10.19
N ARG A 35 22.03 9.76 10.05
CA ARG A 35 22.25 10.75 11.10
C ARG A 35 20.93 11.46 11.47
N PRO A 36 20.71 11.78 12.76
CA PRO A 36 19.50 12.46 13.19
C PRO A 36 19.33 13.80 12.47
N PHE A 37 18.05 14.10 12.23
CA PHE A 37 17.49 15.23 11.49
C PHE A 37 18.29 16.55 11.67
N GLU A 38 19.09 16.94 10.67
CA GLU A 38 19.53 18.34 10.54
C GLU A 38 18.49 19.07 9.69
N ASN A 39 17.96 20.18 10.20
CA ASN A 39 17.08 21.05 9.42
C ASN A 39 17.87 21.63 8.26
N GLU A 40 17.68 21.03 7.09
CA GLU A 40 18.31 21.46 5.86
C GLU A 40 17.81 22.84 5.46
N LYS A 41 18.75 23.76 5.22
CA LYS A 41 18.43 25.14 4.84
C LYS A 41 18.01 25.27 3.38
N ASP A 42 18.22 24.23 2.56
CA ASP A 42 17.93 24.27 1.13
C ASP A 42 16.42 24.09 0.88
N THR A 43 15.79 25.17 0.43
CA THR A 43 14.35 25.25 0.17
C THR A 43 13.95 24.44 -1.06
N ASP A 44 14.87 24.27 -2.01
CA ASP A 44 14.60 23.60 -3.29
C ASP A 44 14.53 22.08 -3.10
N GLU A 45 15.47 21.49 -2.34
CA GLU A 45 15.46 20.07 -2.00
C GLU A 45 14.19 19.68 -1.22
N ARG A 46 13.76 20.54 -0.29
CA ARG A 46 12.55 20.34 0.51
C ARG A 46 11.28 20.37 -0.34
N THR A 47 11.20 21.31 -1.27
CA THR A 47 10.05 21.45 -2.18
C THR A 47 9.99 20.28 -3.16
N LEU A 48 11.14 19.86 -3.71
CA LEU A 48 11.24 18.69 -4.59
C LEU A 48 10.80 17.41 -3.87
N GLY A 49 11.33 17.18 -2.67
CA GLY A 49 11.00 16.02 -1.85
C GLY A 49 9.53 15.94 -1.47
N ALA A 50 8.95 17.06 -1.03
CA ALA A 50 7.52 17.15 -0.74
C ALA A 50 6.66 16.85 -1.98
N THR A 51 7.06 17.36 -3.14
CA THR A 51 6.34 17.16 -4.41
C THR A 51 6.35 15.69 -4.82
N VAL A 52 7.49 15.01 -4.74
CA VAL A 52 7.61 13.58 -5.08
C VAL A 52 6.75 12.72 -4.15
N ILE A 53 6.79 13.00 -2.84
CA ILE A 53 5.99 12.28 -1.85
C ILE A 53 4.50 12.50 -2.09
N LEU A 54 4.07 13.74 -2.31
CA LEU A 54 2.67 14.07 -2.62
C LEU A 54 2.20 13.39 -3.90
N ALA A 55 3.03 13.37 -4.94
CA ALA A 55 2.73 12.69 -6.20
C ALA A 55 2.58 11.17 -6.00
N GLN A 56 3.49 10.54 -5.24
CA GLN A 56 3.41 9.12 -4.91
C GLN A 56 2.10 8.79 -4.15
N LEU A 57 1.79 9.55 -3.11
CA LEU A 57 0.57 9.34 -2.32
C LEU A 57 -0.69 9.55 -3.15
N GLY A 58 -0.69 10.55 -4.04
CA GLY A 58 -1.77 10.76 -5.02
C GLY A 58 -1.93 9.56 -5.97
N ALA A 59 -0.83 8.97 -6.44
CA ALA A 59 -0.85 7.77 -7.27
C ALA A 59 -1.41 6.56 -6.50
N VAL A 60 -1.04 6.38 -5.22
CA VAL A 60 -1.57 5.31 -4.36
C VAL A 60 -3.08 5.46 -4.14
N ILE A 61 -3.56 6.68 -3.86
CA ILE A 61 -4.99 6.94 -3.71
C ILE A 61 -5.72 6.61 -5.01
N THR A 62 -5.20 7.09 -6.15
CA THR A 62 -5.81 6.86 -7.46
C THR A 62 -5.86 5.37 -7.81
N GLY A 63 -4.74 4.66 -7.66
CA GLY A 63 -4.65 3.22 -7.92
C GLY A 63 -5.59 2.41 -7.02
N SER A 64 -5.63 2.75 -5.72
CA SER A 64 -6.53 2.09 -4.76
C SER A 64 -8.01 2.32 -5.10
N SER A 65 -8.37 3.53 -5.53
CA SER A 65 -9.73 3.86 -5.99
C SER A 65 -10.12 3.07 -7.23
N ILE A 66 -9.22 2.93 -8.20
CA ILE A 66 -9.44 2.12 -9.41
C ILE A 66 -9.69 0.65 -9.04
N ILE A 67 -8.89 0.10 -8.12
CA ILE A 67 -9.06 -1.29 -7.67
C ILE A 67 -10.42 -1.48 -6.99
N LEU A 68 -10.80 -0.58 -6.08
CA LEU A 68 -12.10 -0.65 -5.40
C LEU A 68 -13.27 -0.52 -6.39
N ALA A 69 -13.18 0.39 -7.35
CA ALA A 69 -14.17 0.52 -8.42
C ALA A 69 -14.25 -0.75 -9.28
N GLY A 70 -13.10 -1.32 -9.63
CA GLY A 70 -13.01 -2.59 -10.35
C GLY A 70 -13.68 -3.73 -9.58
N ILE A 71 -13.38 -3.87 -8.29
CA ILE A 71 -14.02 -4.85 -7.41
C ILE A 71 -15.54 -4.66 -7.38
N ALA A 72 -16.03 -3.43 -7.21
CA ALA A 72 -17.46 -3.14 -7.21
C ALA A 72 -18.12 -3.51 -8.55
N ALA A 73 -17.46 -3.21 -9.68
CA ALA A 73 -17.93 -3.60 -11.00
C ALA A 73 -17.98 -5.13 -11.16
N PHE A 74 -16.95 -5.85 -10.72
CA PHE A 74 -16.93 -7.32 -10.75
C PHE A 74 -18.03 -7.94 -9.89
N VAL A 75 -18.25 -7.41 -8.69
CA VAL A 75 -19.35 -7.87 -7.81
C VAL A 75 -20.71 -7.59 -8.44
N ALA A 76 -20.89 -6.45 -9.10
CA ALA A 76 -22.15 -6.09 -9.76
C ALA A 76 -22.43 -6.93 -11.02
N LEU A 77 -21.37 -7.31 -11.76
CA LEU A 77 -21.47 -8.11 -12.98
C LEU A 77 -21.53 -9.61 -12.70
N ALA A 78 -21.12 -10.06 -11.51
CA ALA A 78 -21.14 -11.45 -11.11
C ALA A 78 -22.58 -11.94 -10.87
N GLY A 79 -23.29 -12.23 -11.97
CA GLY A 79 -24.42 -13.17 -11.97
C GLY A 79 -23.97 -14.64 -11.87
N ALA A 80 -22.65 -14.89 -11.87
CA ALA A 80 -22.02 -16.21 -11.82
C ALA A 80 -21.48 -16.54 -10.43
N THR A 81 -21.42 -17.84 -10.11
CA THR A 81 -20.80 -18.37 -8.88
C THR A 81 -19.30 -18.04 -8.86
N ILE A 82 -18.94 -16.92 -8.22
CA ILE A 82 -17.54 -16.62 -7.89
C ILE A 82 -17.01 -17.77 -7.00
N GLY A 83 -15.88 -18.36 -7.39
CA GLY A 83 -15.22 -19.41 -6.62
C GLY A 83 -14.88 -18.92 -5.21
N GLU A 84 -14.85 -19.83 -4.22
CA GLU A 84 -14.55 -19.45 -2.84
C GLU A 84 -13.17 -18.80 -2.70
N LEU A 85 -12.18 -19.27 -3.47
CA LEU A 85 -10.83 -18.71 -3.47
C LEU A 85 -10.79 -17.28 -4.04
N ASP A 86 -11.50 -17.01 -5.13
CA ASP A 86 -11.52 -15.67 -5.75
C ASP A 86 -12.18 -14.63 -4.84
N LYS A 87 -13.19 -15.04 -4.07
CA LYS A 87 -13.80 -14.17 -3.04
C LYS A 87 -12.78 -13.71 -2.02
N PHE A 88 -11.86 -14.59 -1.59
CA PHE A 88 -10.79 -14.20 -0.67
C PHE A 88 -9.81 -13.23 -1.33
N HIS A 89 -9.40 -13.48 -2.58
CA HIS A 89 -8.52 -12.55 -3.29
C HIS A 89 -9.15 -11.16 -3.47
N ILE A 90 -10.44 -11.10 -3.81
CA ILE A 90 -11.20 -9.86 -3.92
C ILE A 90 -11.31 -9.15 -2.56
N LEU A 91 -11.65 -9.89 -1.50
CA LEU A 91 -11.76 -9.33 -0.14
C LEU A 91 -10.44 -8.72 0.32
N TYR A 92 -9.33 -9.46 0.22
CA TYR A 92 -8.02 -8.95 0.65
C TYR A 92 -7.52 -7.83 -0.26
N ALA A 93 -7.80 -7.86 -1.57
CA ALA A 93 -7.53 -6.72 -2.44
C ALA A 93 -8.28 -5.47 -1.95
N ALA A 94 -9.57 -5.57 -1.65
CA ALA A 94 -10.34 -4.44 -1.12
C ALA A 94 -9.78 -3.94 0.22
N VAL A 95 -9.48 -4.84 1.16
CA VAL A 95 -8.92 -4.49 2.48
C VAL A 95 -7.59 -3.76 2.31
N TRP A 96 -6.67 -4.28 1.48
CA TRP A 96 -5.37 -3.66 1.24
C TRP A 96 -5.49 -2.31 0.52
N ALA A 97 -6.39 -2.17 -0.46
CA ALA A 97 -6.67 -0.89 -1.10
C ALA A 97 -7.17 0.16 -0.10
N VAL A 98 -8.10 -0.22 0.80
CA VAL A 98 -8.61 0.69 1.84
C VAL A 98 -7.50 1.10 2.80
N PHE A 99 -6.66 0.17 3.25
CA PHE A 99 -5.51 0.50 4.11
C PHE A 99 -4.49 1.41 3.42
N ALA A 100 -4.15 1.12 2.16
CA ALA A 100 -3.25 1.95 1.35
C ALA A 100 -3.78 3.38 1.21
N MET A 101 -5.08 3.51 0.94
CA MET A 101 -5.75 4.79 0.80
C MET A 101 -5.83 5.55 2.14
N ALA A 102 -6.21 4.89 3.22
CA ALA A 102 -6.28 5.49 4.55
C ALA A 102 -4.91 6.01 5.01
N LEU A 103 -3.84 5.23 4.84
CA LEU A 103 -2.47 5.65 5.14
C LEU A 103 -2.04 6.82 4.25
N SER A 104 -2.40 6.80 2.97
CA SER A 104 -2.03 7.90 2.05
C SER A 104 -2.75 9.19 2.40
N LEU A 105 -4.05 9.15 2.69
CA LEU A 105 -4.83 10.30 3.13
C LEU A 105 -4.33 10.85 4.47
N PHE A 106 -4.02 9.96 5.43
CA PHE A 106 -3.42 10.34 6.70
C PHE A 106 -2.05 11.00 6.53
N THR A 107 -1.21 10.45 5.64
CA THR A 107 0.10 11.04 5.38
C THR A 107 -0.05 12.39 4.69
N MET A 108 -0.90 12.50 3.66
CA MET A 108 -1.17 13.77 2.98
C MET A 108 -1.77 14.84 3.89
N SER A 109 -2.60 14.47 4.88
CA SER A 109 -3.18 15.46 5.81
C SER A 109 -2.16 16.01 6.81
N THR A 110 -1.11 15.25 7.12
CA THR A 110 -0.06 15.64 8.08
C THR A 110 1.11 16.40 7.44
N LEU A 111 1.27 16.32 6.11
CA LEU A 111 2.35 16.97 5.37
C LEU A 111 2.23 18.51 5.30
N PRO A 112 1.12 19.15 4.89
CA PRO A 112 1.05 20.61 4.68
C PRO A 112 1.47 21.46 5.89
N HIS A 113 1.23 20.96 7.10
CA HIS A 113 1.59 21.64 8.34
C HIS A 113 3.09 21.59 8.66
N ARG A 114 3.83 20.65 8.05
CA ARG A 114 5.26 20.38 8.31
C ARG A 114 6.16 20.78 7.14
N THR A 115 5.61 20.98 5.93
CA THR A 115 6.35 21.38 4.72
C THR A 115 7.22 22.64 4.87
N PRO A 116 6.76 23.71 5.57
CA PRO A 116 7.56 24.92 5.71
C PRO A 116 8.71 24.80 6.73
N THR A 117 8.80 23.71 7.49
CA THR A 117 9.85 23.55 8.53
C THR A 117 10.66 22.26 8.43
N GLN A 118 10.23 21.26 7.65
CA GLN A 118 10.86 19.93 7.63
C GLN A 118 11.22 19.46 6.22
N ASN A 119 12.36 18.76 6.09
CA ASN A 119 12.68 17.98 4.89
C ASN A 119 12.02 16.60 5.00
N PHE A 120 10.97 16.36 4.22
CA PHE A 120 10.23 15.09 4.26
C PHE A 120 11.01 13.90 3.72
N VAL A 121 11.99 14.13 2.85
CA VAL A 121 12.90 13.10 2.33
C VAL A 121 13.72 12.49 3.46
N LYS A 122 14.01 13.27 4.52
CA LYS A 122 14.79 12.86 5.69
C LYS A 122 13.91 12.48 6.88
N SER A 123 12.58 12.45 6.72
CA SER A 123 11.65 12.10 7.80
C SER A 123 11.38 10.60 7.83
N HIS A 124 11.97 9.91 8.80
CA HIS A 124 11.78 8.47 9.01
C HIS A 124 10.30 8.08 9.07
N GLY A 125 9.47 8.84 9.79
CA GLY A 125 8.04 8.55 9.91
C GLY A 125 7.29 8.66 8.58
N VAL A 126 7.58 9.71 7.79
CA VAL A 126 6.96 9.89 6.46
C VAL A 126 7.43 8.79 5.51
N ALA A 127 8.72 8.45 5.52
CA ALA A 127 9.27 7.39 4.69
C ALA A 127 8.59 6.04 4.98
N VAL A 128 8.46 5.65 6.26
CA VAL A 128 7.80 4.41 6.67
C VAL A 128 6.33 4.39 6.26
N LEU A 129 5.60 5.49 6.44
CA LEU A 129 4.18 5.59 6.06
C LEU A 129 3.99 5.52 4.54
N CYS A 130 4.81 6.24 3.76
CA CYS A 130 4.77 6.19 2.30
C CYS A 130 5.14 4.80 1.77
N SER A 131 6.16 4.15 2.33
CA SER A 131 6.54 2.78 1.98
C SER A 131 5.43 1.79 2.31
N ALA A 132 4.79 1.90 3.48
CA ALA A 132 3.67 1.04 3.85
C ALA A 132 2.47 1.24 2.92
N ALA A 133 2.11 2.49 2.60
CA ALA A 133 1.03 2.80 1.67
C ALA A 133 1.29 2.21 0.27
N LEU A 134 2.51 2.34 -0.25
CA LEU A 134 2.91 1.77 -1.53
C LEU A 134 2.81 0.24 -1.52
N TYR A 135 3.29 -0.39 -0.43
CA TYR A 135 3.22 -1.84 -0.28
C TYR A 135 1.78 -2.36 -0.33
N PHE A 136 0.88 -1.77 0.46
CA PHE A 136 -0.52 -2.19 0.48
C PHE A 136 -1.20 -1.98 -0.88
N CYS A 137 -0.85 -0.91 -1.59
CA CYS A 137 -1.34 -0.68 -2.95
C CYS A 137 -0.88 -1.79 -3.90
N LEU A 138 0.41 -2.17 -3.87
CA LEU A 138 0.95 -3.24 -4.72
C LEU A 138 0.36 -4.61 -4.38
N ALA A 139 0.26 -4.95 -3.09
CA ALA A 139 -0.37 -6.18 -2.62
C ALA A 139 -1.84 -6.26 -3.08
N SER A 140 -2.56 -5.14 -2.96
CA SER A 140 -3.92 -5.00 -3.48
C SER A 140 -3.98 -5.23 -4.99
N SER A 141 -3.11 -4.59 -5.77
CA SER A 141 -3.07 -4.74 -7.23
C SER A 141 -2.81 -6.18 -7.64
N ALA A 142 -1.83 -6.84 -7.01
CA ALA A 142 -1.50 -8.23 -7.31
C ALA A 142 -2.68 -9.17 -7.02
N ARG A 143 -3.32 -9.02 -5.86
CA ARG A 143 -4.50 -9.82 -5.48
C ARG A 143 -5.69 -9.57 -6.42
N PHE A 144 -5.92 -8.32 -6.80
CA PHE A 144 -6.97 -7.98 -7.75
C PHE A 144 -6.71 -8.57 -9.13
N LEU A 145 -5.50 -8.46 -9.67
CA LEU A 145 -5.14 -9.05 -10.96
C LEU A 145 -5.27 -10.57 -10.97
N VAL A 146 -4.89 -11.25 -9.88
CA VAL A 146 -5.06 -12.70 -9.75
C VAL A 146 -6.55 -13.08 -9.75
N ALA A 147 -7.39 -12.37 -8.99
CA ALA A 147 -8.83 -12.62 -8.98
C ALA A 147 -9.46 -12.39 -10.37
N VAL A 148 -9.12 -11.28 -11.01
CA VAL A 148 -9.62 -10.95 -12.36
C VAL A 148 -9.16 -11.99 -13.38
N GLY A 149 -7.90 -12.41 -13.33
CA GLY A 149 -7.37 -13.45 -14.20
C GLY A 149 -8.09 -14.79 -14.02
N SER A 150 -8.30 -15.22 -12.77
CA SER A 150 -8.99 -16.47 -12.42
C SER A 150 -10.47 -16.48 -12.83
N ILE A 151 -11.12 -15.32 -12.81
CA ILE A 151 -12.54 -15.19 -13.18
C ILE A 151 -12.72 -15.11 -14.71
N LEU A 152 -11.79 -14.50 -15.43
CA LEU A 152 -11.89 -14.26 -16.87
C LEU A 152 -11.34 -15.38 -17.75
N PHE A 153 -10.38 -16.17 -17.26
CA PHE A 153 -9.66 -17.20 -18.03
C PHE A 153 -9.74 -18.56 -17.36
#